data_AF-A0A7R9MNN1-F1
#
_entry.id   AF-A0A7R9MNN1-F1
#
_cell.length_a   1.000
_cell.length_b   1.000
_cell.length_c   1.000
_cell.angle_alpha   90.00
_cell.angle_beta   90.00
_cell.angle_gamma   90.00
#
_symmetry.space_group_name_H-M   'P 1'
#
loop_
_entity.id
_entity.type
_entity.pdbx_description
1 polymer ?
#
loop_
_entity_poly.entity_id
_entity_poly.type
_entity_poly.pdbx_seq_one_letter_code
_entity_poly.pdbx_strand_id
1 'polypeptide(L)'
;MLLTFFVILFFIFILMLIGGILGYVFRNQVDDRMNREMISTVALYNNDTAVTEAWDSVQKNFRCCGISVNGAKGYQIYQRQNRPSFGGGTGKDKVPKSCCKDPNGNQERTCTQTPDDPLQVYQEDCYAKMKDFVKYN
;
A
#
# COMPACT_ATOMS: atom_id res chain seq x y z
N MET A 1 19.97 -19.66 36.91
CA MET A 1 19.17 -18.49 36.46
C MET A 1 19.94 -17.60 35.48
N LEU A 2 21.18 -17.17 35.77
CA LEU A 2 22.00 -16.40 34.81
C LEU A 2 22.46 -17.22 33.59
N LEU A 3 22.95 -18.45 33.80
CA LEU A 3 23.42 -19.31 32.71
C LEU A 3 22.30 -19.65 31.72
N THR A 4 21.11 -20.00 32.23
CA THR A 4 19.93 -20.27 31.41
C THR A 4 19.48 -19.04 30.61
N PHE A 5 19.53 -17.85 31.21
CA PHE A 5 19.24 -16.60 30.53
C PHE A 5 20.24 -16.33 29.39
N PHE A 6 21.54 -16.50 29.65
CA PHE A 6 22.58 -16.34 28.63
C PHE A 6 22.40 -17.33 27.47
N VAL A 7 22.10 -18.60 27.76
CA VAL A 7 21.85 -19.61 26.73
C VAL A 7 20.65 -19.24 25.85
N ILE A 8 19.54 -18.77 26.44
CA ILE A 8 18.37 -18.33 25.67
C ILE A 8 18.71 -17.13 24.79
N LEU A 9 19.41 -16.13 25.31
CA LEU A 9 19.84 -14.97 24.52
C LEU A 9 20.77 -15.37 23.37
N PHE A 10 21.68 -16.31 23.60
CA PHE A 10 22.55 -16.82 22.56
C PHE A 10 21.75 -17.50 21.43
N PHE A 11 20.75 -18.30 21.77
CA PHE A 11 19.86 -18.90 20.75
C PHE A 11 19.06 -17.84 19.98
N ILE A 12 18.51 -16.83 20.66
CA ILE A 12 17.80 -15.72 20.01
C ILE A 12 18.74 -15.01 19.03
N PHE A 13 19.99 -14.76 19.42
CA PHE A 13 20.99 -14.14 18.56
C PHE A 13 21.26 -14.98 17.29
N ILE A 14 21.44 -16.30 17.42
CA ILE A 14 21.63 -17.19 16.26
C ILE A 14 20.40 -17.19 15.36
N LEU A 15 19.18 -17.22 15.91
CA LEU A 15 17.94 -17.14 15.14
C LEU A 15 17.82 -15.81 14.38
N MET A 16 18.19 -14.69 15.00
CA MET A 16 18.22 -13.39 14.34
C MET A 16 19.24 -13.35 13.19
N LEU A 17 20.44 -13.93 13.37
CA LEU A 17 21.44 -14.03 12.30
C LEU A 17 20.93 -14.85 11.11
N ILE A 18 20.35 -16.03 11.38
CA ILE A 18 19.77 -16.87 10.33
C ILE A 18 18.65 -16.12 9.62
N GLY A 19 17.73 -15.48 10.37
CA GLY A 19 16.65 -14.67 9.82
C GLY A 19 17.15 -13.53 8.93
N GLY A 20 18.21 -12.83 9.34
CA GLY A 20 18.84 -11.77 8.56
C GLY A 20 19.45 -12.28 7.25
N ILE A 21 20.18 -13.41 7.29
CA ILE A 21 20.77 -14.03 6.09
C ILE A 21 19.67 -14.48 5.13
N LEU A 22 18.64 -15.17 5.62
CA LEU A 22 17.52 -15.62 4.79
C LEU A 22 16.77 -14.43 4.20
N GLY A 23 16.51 -13.37 4.99
CA GLY A 23 15.88 -12.15 4.51
C GLY A 23 16.69 -11.47 3.40
N TYR A 24 18.01 -11.45 3.51
CA TYR A 24 18.89 -10.91 2.46
C TYR A 24 18.89 -11.77 1.19
N VAL A 25 19.05 -13.10 1.33
CA VAL A 25 19.07 -14.04 0.19
C VAL A 25 17.74 -14.02 -0.57
N PHE A 26 16.63 -13.99 0.16
CA PHE A 26 15.29 -14.02 -0.41
C PHE A 26 14.69 -12.64 -0.68
N ARG A 27 15.48 -11.55 -0.55
CA ARG A 27 14.98 -10.17 -0.72
C ARG A 27 14.24 -9.95 -2.03
N ASN A 28 14.74 -10.49 -3.14
CA ASN A 28 14.11 -10.32 -4.45
C ASN A 28 12.78 -11.09 -4.54
N GLN A 29 12.71 -12.27 -3.92
CA GLN A 29 11.46 -13.05 -3.90
C GLN A 29 10.40 -12.37 -3.03
N VAL A 30 10.81 -11.80 -1.89
CA VAL A 30 9.92 -11.00 -1.04
C VAL A 30 9.42 -9.78 -1.79
N ASP A 31 10.32 -9.07 -2.48
CA ASP A 31 10.00 -7.90 -3.30
C ASP A 31 8.94 -8.19 -4.37
N ASP A 32 9.15 -9.26 -5.15
CA ASP A 32 8.21 -9.68 -6.18
C ASP A 32 6.88 -10.19 -5.62
N ARG A 33 6.92 -10.94 -4.50
CA ARG A 33 5.70 -11.41 -3.82
C ARG A 33 4.89 -10.24 -3.29
N MET A 34 5.56 -9.27 -2.66
CA MET A 34 4.91 -8.08 -2.12
C MET A 34 4.17 -7.30 -3.21
N ASN A 35 4.81 -7.05 -4.36
CA ASN A 35 4.16 -6.38 -5.49
C ASN A 35 2.92 -7.15 -5.97
N ARG A 36 3.04 -8.48 -6.15
CA ARG A 36 1.91 -9.32 -6.59
C ARG A 36 0.76 -9.34 -5.59
N GLU A 37 1.06 -9.44 -4.30
CA GLU A 37 0.05 -9.43 -3.24
C GLU A 37 -0.62 -8.06 -3.11
N MET A 38 0.10 -6.96 -3.31
CA MET A 38 -0.54 -5.66 -3.35
C MET A 38 -1.49 -5.56 -4.56
N ILE A 39 -1.10 -6.06 -5.74
CA ILE A 39 -1.97 -6.07 -6.93
C ILE A 39 -3.20 -6.97 -6.74
N SER A 40 -3.08 -8.08 -6.00
CA SER A 40 -4.23 -8.95 -5.70
C SER A 40 -5.17 -8.30 -4.67
N THR A 41 -4.63 -7.76 -3.59
CA THR A 41 -5.42 -7.19 -2.48
C THR A 41 -6.11 -5.89 -2.84
N VAL A 42 -5.53 -5.06 -3.70
CA VAL A 42 -6.21 -3.84 -4.20
C VAL A 42 -7.48 -4.18 -4.99
N ALA A 43 -7.61 -5.42 -5.48
CA ALA A 43 -8.85 -5.89 -6.10
C ALA A 43 -9.99 -6.13 -5.10
N LEU A 44 -9.64 -6.36 -3.84
CA LEU A 44 -10.58 -6.59 -2.74
C LEU A 44 -10.98 -5.31 -2.01
N TYR A 45 -10.45 -4.16 -2.44
CA TYR A 45 -10.85 -2.85 -1.93
C TYR A 45 -12.38 -2.67 -2.05
N ASN A 46 -13.04 -2.22 -0.97
CA ASN A 46 -14.50 -2.19 -0.73
C ASN A 46 -15.23 -3.53 -0.54
N ASN A 47 -14.62 -4.66 -0.88
CA ASN A 47 -15.24 -5.97 -0.65
C ASN A 47 -14.90 -6.52 0.74
N ASP A 48 -13.74 -6.15 1.27
CA ASP A 48 -13.27 -6.52 2.60
C ASP A 48 -12.89 -5.25 3.38
N THR A 49 -13.48 -5.07 4.55
CA THR A 49 -13.29 -3.88 5.39
C THR A 49 -11.86 -3.75 5.90
N ALA A 50 -11.25 -4.86 6.32
CA ALA A 50 -9.87 -4.86 6.82
C ALA A 50 -8.87 -4.55 5.71
N VAL A 51 -9.09 -5.11 4.51
CA VAL A 51 -8.29 -4.77 3.33
C VAL A 51 -8.45 -3.30 2.94
N THR A 52 -9.68 -2.78 3.01
CA THR A 52 -9.97 -1.38 2.68
C THR A 52 -9.27 -0.44 3.66
N GLU A 53 -9.37 -0.68 4.96
CA GLU A 53 -8.68 0.12 5.99
C GLU A 53 -7.15 0.05 5.85
N ALA A 54 -6.60 -1.12 5.53
CA ALA A 54 -5.18 -1.28 5.28
C ALA A 54 -4.72 -0.43 4.07
N TRP A 55 -5.47 -0.48 2.98
CA TRP A 55 -5.20 0.35 1.79
C TRP A 55 -5.33 1.84 2.08
N ASP A 56 -6.36 2.25 2.82
CA ASP A 56 -6.54 3.64 3.25
C ASP A 56 -5.34 4.15 4.05
N SER A 57 -4.83 3.32 4.96
CA SER A 57 -3.65 3.63 5.77
C SER A 57 -2.39 3.75 4.91
N VAL A 58 -2.16 2.78 4.01
CA VAL A 58 -1.01 2.82 3.07
C VAL A 58 -1.04 4.08 2.23
N GLN A 59 -2.18 4.42 1.65
CA GLN A 59 -2.30 5.58 0.76
C GLN A 59 -2.07 6.90 1.48
N LYS A 60 -2.64 7.06 2.68
CA LYS A 60 -2.46 8.26 3.51
C LYS A 60 -1.03 8.40 4.02
N ASN A 61 -0.43 7.31 4.50
CA ASN A 61 0.90 7.33 5.11
C ASN A 61 2.02 7.51 4.07
N PHE A 62 1.91 6.83 2.92
CA PHE A 62 2.92 6.87 1.86
C PHE A 62 2.62 7.89 0.76
N ARG A 63 1.50 8.62 0.86
CA ARG A 63 1.10 9.67 -0.08
C ARG A 63 1.09 9.17 -1.53
N CYS A 64 0.41 8.06 -1.74
CA CYS A 64 0.35 7.30 -2.98
C CYS A 64 -1.10 6.91 -3.30
N CYS A 65 -1.38 6.45 -4.51
CA CYS A 65 -2.70 5.94 -4.86
C CYS A 65 -2.61 4.72 -5.78
N GLY A 66 -3.11 3.58 -5.29
CA GLY A 66 -3.14 2.33 -6.05
C GLY A 66 -1.76 1.82 -6.46
N ILE A 67 -1.73 1.03 -7.53
CA ILE A 67 -0.53 0.36 -8.06
C ILE A 67 -0.52 0.44 -9.58
N SER A 68 0.63 0.78 -10.13
CA SER A 68 0.94 0.84 -11.54
C SER A 68 1.02 -0.56 -12.12
N VAL A 69 0.21 -0.81 -13.15
CA VAL A 69 0.22 -2.07 -13.89
C VAL A 69 0.37 -1.76 -15.37
N ASN A 70 1.44 -2.28 -15.99
CA ASN A 70 1.78 -2.08 -17.40
C ASN A 70 1.97 -0.61 -17.80
N GLY A 71 2.66 0.19 -16.98
CA GLY A 71 2.96 1.60 -17.27
C GLY A 71 1.80 2.57 -17.05
N ALA A 72 0.66 2.09 -16.55
CA ALA A 72 -0.47 2.92 -16.14
C ALA A 72 -0.17 3.67 -14.83
N LYS A 73 -0.84 4.79 -14.59
CA LYS A 73 -0.78 5.47 -13.29
C LYS A 73 -1.44 4.61 -12.21
N GLY A 74 -0.95 4.68 -10.97
CA GLY A 74 -1.39 3.79 -9.90
C GLY A 74 -2.89 3.83 -9.63
N TYR A 75 -3.49 5.03 -9.63
CA TYR A 75 -4.92 5.20 -9.38
C TYR A 75 -5.82 4.54 -10.44
N GLN A 76 -5.31 4.29 -11.65
CA GLN A 76 -6.10 3.72 -12.74
C GLN A 76 -6.50 2.27 -12.44
N ILE A 77 -5.83 1.60 -11.48
CA ILE A 77 -6.23 0.26 -11.03
C ILE A 77 -7.66 0.22 -10.48
N TYR A 78 -8.11 1.33 -9.87
CA TYR A 78 -9.47 1.48 -9.35
C TYR A 78 -10.52 1.65 -10.44
N GLN A 79 -10.09 2.05 -11.64
CA GLN A 79 -10.95 2.30 -12.80
C GLN A 79 -11.04 1.09 -13.73
N ARG A 80 -10.17 0.09 -13.55
CA ARG A 80 -9.94 -0.99 -14.55
C ARG A 80 -10.99 -2.09 -14.59
N GLN A 81 -12.01 -2.03 -13.76
CA GLN A 81 -13.16 -2.93 -13.78
C GLN A 81 -14.36 -2.08 -13.41
N ASN A 82 -15.58 -2.42 -13.85
CA ASN A 82 -16.86 -1.85 -13.40
C ASN A 82 -17.03 -2.03 -11.87
N ARG A 83 -16.14 -1.43 -11.08
CA ARG A 83 -16.09 -1.56 -9.65
C ARG A 83 -17.21 -0.72 -9.08
N PRO A 84 -17.90 -1.22 -8.05
CA PRO A 84 -18.90 -0.42 -7.37
C PRO A 84 -18.24 0.88 -6.94
N SER A 85 -18.95 1.97 -7.17
CA SER A 85 -18.51 3.29 -6.74
C SER A 85 -18.10 3.24 -5.27
N PHE A 86 -16.96 3.87 -4.95
CA PHE A 86 -16.36 3.83 -3.62
C PHE A 86 -17.32 4.48 -2.61
N GLY A 87 -18.17 3.65 -1.99
CA GLY A 87 -19.35 4.03 -1.23
C GLY A 87 -19.18 5.31 -0.43
N GLY A 88 -19.65 6.42 -1.00
CA GLY A 88 -19.51 7.76 -0.43
C GLY A 88 -20.23 8.87 -1.21
N GLY A 89 -20.86 8.57 -2.36
CA GLY A 89 -21.48 9.56 -3.25
C GLY A 89 -22.26 8.96 -4.43
N THR A 90 -22.58 9.81 -5.41
CA THR A 90 -23.54 9.64 -6.54
C THR A 90 -23.22 8.56 -7.58
N GLY A 91 -22.39 7.58 -7.26
CA GLY A 91 -22.04 6.49 -8.18
C GLY A 91 -20.95 6.84 -9.20
N LYS A 92 -20.18 7.91 -8.99
CA LYS A 92 -19.18 8.43 -9.95
C LYS A 92 -17.74 8.51 -9.43
N ASP A 93 -17.47 8.08 -8.20
CA ASP A 93 -16.12 8.15 -7.63
C ASP A 93 -15.19 7.16 -8.34
N LYS A 94 -14.09 7.67 -8.89
CA LYS A 94 -13.10 6.91 -9.65
C LYS A 94 -11.92 6.42 -8.81
N VAL A 95 -11.72 7.03 -7.64
CA VAL A 95 -10.68 6.68 -6.68
C VAL A 95 -11.20 6.78 -5.25
N PRO A 96 -10.61 6.06 -4.29
CA PRO A 96 -10.87 6.24 -2.87
C PRO A 96 -10.56 7.64 -2.33
N LYS A 97 -11.23 8.03 -1.25
CA LYS A 97 -10.96 9.29 -0.52
C LYS A 97 -9.54 9.36 0.05
N SER A 98 -8.96 8.22 0.40
CA SER A 98 -7.58 8.08 0.87
C SER A 98 -6.51 8.43 -0.18
N CYS A 99 -6.88 8.42 -1.47
CA CYS A 99 -6.02 8.90 -2.55
C CYS A 99 -5.96 10.43 -2.67
N CYS A 100 -6.81 11.16 -1.95
CA CYS A 100 -6.86 12.62 -1.98
C CYS A 100 -5.82 13.24 -1.05
N LYS A 101 -5.17 14.31 -1.53
CA LYS A 101 -4.21 15.11 -0.77
C LYS A 101 -4.85 15.91 0.35
N ASP A 102 -6.07 16.36 0.13
CA ASP A 102 -6.89 17.05 1.13
C ASP A 102 -8.24 16.34 1.28
N PRO A 103 -8.31 15.28 2.12
CA PRO A 103 -9.52 14.49 2.29
C PRO A 103 -10.62 15.19 3.12
N ASN A 104 -10.30 16.28 3.84
CA ASN A 104 -11.25 17.02 4.67
C ASN A 104 -11.60 18.41 4.10
N GLY A 105 -10.98 18.79 2.98
CA GLY A 105 -11.23 20.04 2.30
C GLY A 105 -12.51 20.03 1.46
N ASN A 106 -12.89 21.21 1.00
CA ASN A 106 -14.11 21.46 0.21
C ASN A 106 -14.11 20.74 -1.16
N GLN A 107 -12.98 20.14 -1.54
CA GLN A 107 -12.71 19.53 -2.85
C GLN A 107 -12.67 18.00 -2.81
N GLU A 108 -13.00 17.36 -1.68
CA GLU A 108 -13.02 15.90 -1.54
C GLU A 108 -13.80 15.22 -2.68
N ARG A 109 -15.00 15.72 -3.01
CA ARG A 109 -15.84 15.19 -4.10
C ARG A 109 -15.28 15.44 -5.50
N THR A 110 -14.53 16.52 -5.68
CA THR A 110 -13.88 16.82 -6.96
C THR A 110 -12.71 15.88 -7.15
N CYS A 111 -11.88 15.70 -6.12
CA CYS A 111 -10.73 14.80 -6.14
C CYS A 111 -11.10 13.36 -6.52
N THR A 112 -12.17 12.80 -5.92
CA THR A 112 -12.59 11.42 -6.20
C THR A 112 -13.13 11.25 -7.63
N GLN A 113 -13.65 12.30 -8.25
CA GLN A 113 -14.25 12.27 -9.59
C GLN A 113 -13.26 12.62 -10.72
N THR A 114 -12.27 13.46 -10.44
CA THR A 114 -11.23 13.93 -11.37
C THR A 114 -9.82 13.58 -10.89
N PRO A 115 -9.43 12.30 -10.95
CA PRO A 115 -8.12 11.84 -10.47
C PRO A 115 -6.94 12.18 -11.38
N ASP A 116 -7.20 12.81 -12.52
CA ASP A 116 -6.17 13.24 -13.46
C ASP A 116 -5.44 14.51 -12.99
N ASP A 117 -6.01 15.26 -12.03
CA ASP A 117 -5.38 16.44 -11.45
C ASP A 117 -4.30 16.04 -10.41
N PRO A 118 -3.00 16.27 -10.71
CA PRO A 118 -1.91 15.94 -9.79
C PRO A 118 -1.89 16.82 -8.54
N LEU A 119 -2.61 17.95 -8.49
CA LEU A 119 -2.69 18.81 -7.32
C LEU A 119 -3.64 18.24 -6.25
N GLN A 120 -4.62 17.44 -6.66
CA GLN A 120 -5.65 16.91 -5.77
C GLN A 120 -5.44 15.43 -5.40
N VAL A 121 -4.93 14.61 -6.34
CA VAL A 121 -4.75 13.17 -6.15
C VAL A 121 -3.27 12.78 -6.11
N TYR A 122 -2.93 11.82 -5.24
CA TYR A 122 -1.61 11.18 -5.27
C TYR A 122 -1.44 10.38 -6.57
N GLN A 123 -0.45 10.74 -7.37
CA GLN A 123 -0.17 10.08 -8.66
C GLN A 123 0.83 8.92 -8.53
N GLU A 124 1.46 8.83 -7.35
CA GLU A 124 2.56 7.93 -7.06
C GLU A 124 2.09 6.49 -6.82
N ASP A 125 2.93 5.54 -7.22
CA ASP A 125 2.72 4.11 -6.98
C ASP A 125 2.99 3.75 -5.51
N CYS A 126 2.03 3.08 -4.86
CA CYS A 126 2.16 2.75 -3.44
C CYS A 126 3.24 1.70 -3.14
N TYR A 127 3.45 0.75 -4.03
CA TYR A 127 4.49 -0.26 -3.86
C TYR A 127 5.88 0.39 -4.00
N ALA A 128 6.07 1.27 -4.98
CA ALA A 128 7.30 2.04 -5.16
C ALA A 128 7.58 2.94 -3.97
N LYS A 129 6.60 3.72 -3.48
CA LYS A 129 6.77 4.59 -2.31
C LYS A 129 7.12 3.82 -1.03
N MET A 130 6.45 2.69 -0.80
CA MET A 130 6.73 1.85 0.35
C MET A 130 8.13 1.20 0.24
N LYS A 131 8.51 0.77 -0.96
CA LYS A 131 9.85 0.23 -1.21
C LYS A 131 10.95 1.28 -1.03
N ASP A 132 10.70 2.51 -1.47
CA ASP A 132 11.64 3.63 -1.28
C ASP A 132 11.78 3.97 0.20
N PHE A 133 10.68 3.99 0.95
CA PHE A 133 10.73 4.18 2.40
C PHE A 133 11.64 3.15 3.08
N VAL A 134 11.49 1.86 2.75
CA VAL A 134 12.34 0.79 3.32
C VAL A 134 13.82 0.90 2.90
N LYS A 135 14.11 1.49 1.75
CA LYS A 135 15.48 1.63 1.24
C LYS A 135 16.23 2.83 1.81
N TYR A 136 15.52 3.92 2.08
CA TYR A 136 16.13 5.22 2.39
C TYR A 136 15.90 5.68 3.84
N ASN A 137 15.01 5.04 4.58
CA ASN A 137 14.82 5.24 6.02
C ASN A 137 15.21 3.97 6.79
#